data_AF-A0A2G2VN75-F1
#
_entry.id   AF-A0A2G2VN75-F1
#
_cell.length_a   1.000
_cell.length_b   1.000
_cell.length_c   1.000
_cell.angle_alpha   90.00
_cell.angle_beta   90.00
_cell.angle_gamma   90.00
#
_symmetry.space_group_name_H-M   'P 1'
#
loop_
_entity.id
_entity.type
_entity.pdbx_description
1 polymer ?
#
loop_
_entity_poly.entity_id
_entity_poly.type
_entity_poly.pdbx_seq_one_letter_code
_entity_poly.pdbx_strand_id
1 'polypeptide(L)'
;MAPSTDDGNVLFEFMVQKGNGIKGLVYNGIKMVPERYIQPPKERIDKNTIISNIDDQLSVAIDLSKLHGPEHDQVVGAISRAAETTWILSSGKSWCQFGTVGIS
;
A
#
# COMPACT_ATOMS: atom_id res chain seq x y z
N MET A 1 -27.13 -14.50 1.42
CA MET A 1 -27.49 -13.10 1.10
C MET A 1 -26.51 -12.20 1.82
N ALA A 2 -25.94 -11.20 1.16
CA ALA A 2 -25.10 -10.22 1.84
C ALA A 2 -25.94 -9.44 2.87
N PRO A 3 -25.40 -9.16 4.07
CA PRO A 3 -26.07 -8.26 5.00
C PRO A 3 -26.23 -6.88 4.35
N SER A 4 -27.36 -6.21 4.61
CA SER A 4 -27.61 -4.86 4.15
C SER A 4 -26.52 -3.92 4.69
N THR A 5 -25.85 -3.21 3.80
CA THR A 5 -24.75 -2.30 4.16
C THR A 5 -25.22 -0.96 4.70
N ASP A 6 -26.53 -0.68 4.61
CA ASP A 6 -27.13 0.58 5.05
C ASP A 6 -27.27 0.66 6.58
N ASP A 7 -27.34 -0.48 7.26
CA ASP A 7 -27.34 -0.53 8.72
C ASP A 7 -25.90 -0.73 9.24
N GLY A 8 -25.34 0.34 9.77
CA GLY A 8 -23.99 0.34 10.33
C GLY A 8 -23.78 -0.58 11.53
N ASN A 9 -24.83 -0.92 12.28
CA ASN A 9 -24.73 -1.87 13.41
C ASN A 9 -24.66 -3.31 12.91
N VAL A 10 -25.48 -3.66 11.91
CA VAL A 10 -25.44 -4.99 11.26
C VAL A 10 -24.10 -5.21 10.57
N LEU A 11 -23.58 -4.18 9.91
CA LEU A 11 -22.26 -4.22 9.27
C LEU A 11 -21.14 -4.44 10.31
N PHE A 12 -21.19 -3.74 11.45
CA PHE A 12 -20.19 -3.88 12.52
C PHE A 12 -20.25 -5.27 13.18
N GLU A 13 -21.43 -5.78 13.47
CA GLU A 13 -21.60 -7.14 14.00
C GLU A 13 -21.01 -8.18 13.04
N PHE A 14 -21.34 -8.08 11.75
CA PHE A 14 -20.86 -9.02 10.74
C PHE A 14 -19.34 -8.97 10.56
N MET A 15 -18.74 -7.77 10.52
CA MET A 15 -17.32 -7.60 10.21
C MET A 15 -16.42 -7.81 11.43
N VAL A 16 -16.80 -7.22 12.55
CA VAL A 16 -15.96 -7.14 13.75
C VAL A 16 -16.34 -8.24 14.74
N GLN A 17 -17.60 -8.34 15.15
CA GLN A 17 -18.00 -9.33 16.16
C GLN A 17 -17.92 -10.76 15.64
N LYS A 18 -18.34 -10.99 14.38
CA LYS A 18 -18.25 -12.31 13.74
C LYS A 18 -16.90 -12.55 13.04
N GLY A 19 -16.02 -11.55 12.99
CA GLY A 19 -14.66 -11.69 12.46
C GLY A 19 -14.54 -11.95 10.95
N ASN A 20 -15.58 -11.69 10.16
CA ASN A 20 -15.54 -11.93 8.71
C ASN A 20 -14.65 -10.91 7.97
N GLY A 21 -14.51 -9.71 8.54
CA GLY A 21 -13.77 -8.60 7.95
C GLY A 21 -14.27 -8.16 6.57
N ILE A 22 -13.45 -7.37 5.88
CA ILE A 22 -13.75 -6.87 4.53
C ILE A 22 -13.75 -8.02 3.52
N LYS A 23 -12.88 -9.01 3.72
CA LYS A 23 -12.81 -10.22 2.88
C LYS A 23 -14.18 -10.91 2.80
N GLY A 24 -14.79 -11.24 3.94
CA GLY A 24 -16.10 -11.89 3.96
C GLY A 24 -17.23 -11.03 3.38
N LEU A 25 -17.13 -9.71 3.50
CA LEU A 25 -18.10 -8.79 2.89
C LEU A 25 -18.05 -8.84 1.36
N VAL A 26 -16.85 -8.88 0.77
CA VAL A 26 -16.67 -9.00 -0.68
C VAL A 26 -17.15 -10.36 -1.19
N TYR A 27 -16.84 -11.46 -0.49
CA TYR A 27 -17.31 -12.80 -0.86
C TYR A 27 -18.84 -12.93 -0.82
N ASN A 28 -19.52 -12.13 0.00
CA ASN A 28 -20.98 -12.13 0.07
C ASN A 28 -21.66 -11.39 -1.10
N GLY A 29 -20.91 -10.73 -1.98
CA GLY A 29 -21.43 -10.10 -3.19
C GLY A 29 -22.10 -8.75 -2.93
N ILE A 30 -21.47 -7.87 -2.15
CA ILE A 30 -21.93 -6.48 -2.02
C ILE A 30 -21.96 -5.77 -3.38
N LYS A 31 -23.03 -5.02 -3.63
CA LYS A 31 -23.18 -4.23 -4.87
C LYS A 31 -22.59 -2.83 -4.75
N MET A 32 -22.54 -2.30 -3.54
CA MET A 32 -22.09 -0.94 -3.24
C MET A 32 -21.15 -0.95 -2.04
N VAL A 33 -20.19 -0.02 -2.05
CA VAL A 33 -19.26 0.18 -0.94
C VAL A 33 -20.02 0.89 0.20
N PRO A 34 -19.99 0.36 1.43
CA PRO A 34 -20.60 1.03 2.58
C PRO A 34 -19.98 2.41 2.81
N GLU A 35 -20.78 3.38 3.22
CA GLU A 35 -20.37 4.78 3.38
C GLU A 35 -19.13 4.96 4.27
N ARG A 36 -18.99 4.11 5.30
CA ARG A 36 -17.83 4.11 6.20
C ARG A 36 -16.48 3.84 5.52
N TYR A 37 -16.48 3.22 4.34
CA TYR A 37 -15.29 2.95 3.54
C TYR A 37 -15.05 4.00 2.45
N ILE A 38 -15.98 4.93 2.26
CA ILE A 38 -15.82 6.01 1.30
C ILE A 38 -14.92 7.07 1.94
N GLN A 39 -13.69 7.14 1.45
CA GLN A 39 -12.73 8.14 1.90
C GLN A 39 -13.23 9.58 1.66
N PRO A 40 -12.81 10.54 2.49
CA PRO A 40 -13.11 11.95 2.26
C PRO A 40 -12.53 12.41 0.91
N PRO A 41 -13.14 13.41 0.24
CA PRO A 41 -12.76 13.79 -1.13
C PRO A 41 -11.27 14.09 -1.33
N LYS A 42 -10.59 14.62 -0.31
CA LYS A 42 -9.15 14.94 -0.34
C LYS A 42 -8.23 13.71 -0.39
N GLU A 43 -8.68 12.58 0.14
CA GLU A 43 -7.94 11.32 0.17
C GLU A 43 -8.36 10.38 -0.96
N ARG A 44 -9.47 10.68 -1.64
CA ARG A 44 -9.93 9.87 -2.78
C ARG A 44 -8.89 9.92 -3.88
N ILE A 45 -8.34 8.74 -4.15
CA ILE A 45 -7.39 8.54 -5.23
C ILE A 45 -8.10 8.70 -6.57
N ASP A 46 -7.65 9.65 -7.40
CA ASP A 46 -8.08 9.72 -8.79
C ASP A 46 -7.35 8.63 -9.59
N LYS A 47 -8.13 7.70 -10.15
CA LYS A 47 -7.62 6.57 -10.93
C LYS A 47 -6.81 7.04 -12.15
N ASN A 48 -7.17 8.18 -12.74
CA ASN A 48 -6.48 8.71 -13.90
C ASN A 48 -5.09 9.24 -13.53
N THR A 49 -4.95 9.89 -12.37
CA THR A 49 -3.67 10.37 -11.83
C THR A 49 -2.73 9.22 -11.47
N ILE A 50 -3.26 8.10 -10.98
CA ILE A 50 -2.44 6.91 -10.69
C ILE A 50 -1.86 6.34 -11.98
N ILE A 51 -2.69 6.10 -12.99
CA ILE A 51 -2.26 5.44 -14.24
C ILE A 51 -1.20 6.27 -14.96
N SER A 52 -1.31 7.61 -14.94
CA SER A 52 -0.30 8.48 -15.55
C SER A 52 1.02 8.52 -14.79
N ASN A 53 0.99 8.37 -13.46
CA ASN A 53 2.16 8.55 -12.61
C ASN A 53 2.87 7.23 -12.24
N ILE A 54 2.31 6.09 -12.63
CA ILE A 54 2.89 4.76 -12.39
C ILE A 54 4.28 4.65 -13.03
N ASP A 55 4.48 5.19 -14.24
CA ASP A 55 5.77 5.13 -14.92
C ASP A 55 6.85 5.98 -14.21
N ASP A 56 6.44 7.15 -13.67
CA ASP A 56 7.35 8.10 -13.02
C ASP A 56 7.62 7.79 -11.54
N GLN A 57 6.72 7.06 -10.86
CA GLN A 57 6.80 6.81 -9.40
C GLN A 57 7.03 5.36 -9.02
N LEU A 58 7.01 4.40 -9.95
CA LEU A 58 7.51 3.05 -9.64
C LEU A 58 9.02 3.11 -9.47
N SER A 59 9.39 3.36 -8.20
CA SER A 59 10.59 2.90 -7.52
C SER A 59 11.66 2.37 -8.47
N VAL A 60 12.73 3.15 -8.66
CA VAL A 60 13.98 2.65 -9.24
C VAL A 60 14.32 1.34 -8.54
N ALA A 61 14.04 0.23 -9.20
CA ALA A 61 14.25 -1.09 -8.61
C ALA A 61 15.75 -1.31 -8.55
N ILE A 62 16.30 -1.29 -7.33
CA ILE A 62 17.74 -1.46 -7.15
C ILE A 62 18.02 -2.96 -7.19
N ASP A 63 18.83 -3.39 -8.15
CA ASP A 63 19.31 -4.75 -8.22
C ASP A 63 20.35 -5.02 -7.13
N LEU A 64 19.89 -5.59 -6.02
CA LEU A 64 20.74 -5.96 -4.89
C LEU A 64 21.63 -7.18 -5.17
N SER A 65 21.41 -7.92 -6.27
CA SER A 65 22.27 -9.07 -6.60
C SER A 65 23.72 -8.63 -6.89
N LYS A 66 23.87 -7.40 -7.38
CA LYS A 66 25.16 -6.76 -7.67
C LYS A 66 25.85 -6.18 -6.44
N LEU A 67 25.21 -6.21 -5.27
CA LEU A 67 25.77 -5.67 -4.04
C LEU A 67 27.11 -6.35 -3.70
N HIS A 68 27.20 -7.68 -3.79
CA HIS A 68 28.45 -8.40 -3.50
C HIS A 68 29.41 -8.50 -4.69
N GLY A 69 29.14 -7.75 -5.76
CA GLY A 69 29.91 -7.75 -7.01
C GLY A 69 30.84 -6.54 -7.15
N PRO A 70 31.53 -6.42 -8.30
CA PRO A 70 32.41 -5.28 -8.61
C PRO A 70 31.65 -3.94 -8.69
N GLU A 71 30.32 -3.98 -8.76
CA GLU A 71 29.43 -2.81 -8.80
C GLU A 71 28.90 -2.40 -7.41
N HIS A 72 29.45 -2.96 -6.31
CA HIS A 72 29.04 -2.72 -4.91
C HIS A 72 28.81 -1.23 -4.60
N ASP A 73 29.78 -0.37 -4.90
CA ASP A 73 29.74 1.04 -4.52
C ASP A 73 28.62 1.82 -5.23
N GLN A 74 28.27 1.40 -6.45
CA GLN A 74 27.15 1.99 -7.19
C GLN A 74 25.80 1.58 -6.59
N VAL A 75 25.68 0.32 -6.17
CA VAL A 75 24.48 -0.19 -5.51
C VAL A 75 24.27 0.47 -4.15
N VAL A 76 25.33 0.61 -3.34
CA VAL A 76 25.28 1.31 -2.05
C VAL A 76 24.90 2.79 -2.24
N GLY A 77 25.49 3.47 -3.23
CA GLY A 77 25.14 4.86 -3.55
C GLY A 77 23.68 5.02 -3.97
N ALA A 78 23.15 4.08 -4.75
CA ALA A 78 21.75 4.06 -5.15
C ALA A 78 20.82 3.84 -3.95
N ILE A 79 21.17 2.94 -3.02
CA ILE A 79 20.41 2.69 -1.79
C ILE A 79 20.37 3.95 -0.91
N SER A 80 21.52 4.62 -0.70
CA SER A 80 21.57 5.84 0.13
C SER A 80 20.67 6.93 -0.44
N ARG A 81 20.76 7.18 -1.76
CA ARG A 81 19.94 8.19 -2.43
C ARG A 81 18.44 7.87 -2.35
N ALA A 82 18.08 6.61 -2.54
CA ALA A 82 16.69 6.18 -2.44
C ALA A 82 16.16 6.28 -1.00
N ALA A 83 16.99 5.95 0.01
CA ALA A 83 16.65 6.12 1.42
C ALA A 83 16.41 7.60 1.78
N GLU A 84 17.22 8.51 1.24
CA GLU A 84 17.09 9.95 1.48
C GLU A 84 15.90 10.58 0.73
N THR A 85 15.60 10.10 -0.47
CA THR A 85 14.63 10.76 -1.37
C THR A 85 13.22 10.18 -1.27
N THR A 86 13.10 8.85 -1.26
CA THR A 86 11.82 8.15 -1.44
C THR A 86 11.46 7.31 -0.22
N TRP A 87 12.44 6.97 0.64
CA TRP A 87 12.28 6.23 1.89
C TRP A 87 11.71 4.79 1.75
N ILE A 88 11.35 4.40 0.53
CA ILE A 88 10.80 3.10 0.18
C ILE A 88 11.71 2.45 -0.86
N LEU A 89 12.13 1.23 -0.58
CA LEU A 89 12.99 0.43 -1.45
C LEU A 89 12.28 -0.88 -1.80
N SER A 90 12.17 -1.13 -3.10
CA SER A 90 11.71 -2.41 -3.64
C SER A 90 12.93 -3.20 -4.13
N SER A 91 13.25 -4.27 -3.41
CA SER A 91 14.08 -5.34 -3.93
C SER A 91 13.13 -6.37 -4.53
N GLY A 92 13.42 -6.94 -5.70
CA GLY A 92 12.47 -7.70 -6.54
C GLY A 92 11.70 -8.89 -5.93
N LYS A 93 11.75 -9.11 -4.61
CA LYS A 93 10.95 -10.08 -3.84
C LYS A 93 10.43 -9.55 -2.48
N SER A 94 10.81 -8.35 -2.02
CA SER A 94 10.41 -7.83 -0.71
C SER A 94 10.56 -6.30 -0.60
N TRP A 95 9.57 -5.67 0.05
CA TRP A 95 9.57 -4.25 0.43
C TRP A 95 10.30 -4.07 1.76
N CYS A 96 11.25 -3.14 1.81
CA CYS A 96 11.89 -2.72 3.05
C CYS A 96 11.44 -1.28 3.36
N GLN A 97 10.72 -1.08 4.47
CA GLN A 97 10.47 0.25 5.04
C GLN A 97 11.60 0.55 6.02
N PHE A 98 12.33 1.63 5.79
CA PHE A 98 13.23 2.16 6.82
C PHE A 98 12.38 2.94 7.83
N GLY A 99 12.72 2.90 9.12
CA GLY A 99 12.00 3.60 10.20
C GLY A 99 12.82 4.81 10.67
N THR A 100 12.17 5.93 10.94
CA THR A 100 12.85 7.18 11.32
C THR A 100 13.55 6.97 12.67
N VAL A 101 14.89 6.95 12.68
CA VAL A 101 15.63 7.13 13.93
C VAL A 101 15.69 8.63 14.17
N GLY A 102 14.79 9.12 15.04
CA GLY A 102 14.82 10.49 15.53
C GLY A 102 16.14 10.73 16.26
N ILE A 103 16.98 11.57 15.66
CA ILE A 103 18.13 12.17 16.34
C ILE A 103 17.55 13.28 17.23
N SER A 104 17.55 13.05 18.56
CA SER A 104 17.31 14.09 19.58
C SER A 104 18.53 14.96 19.79
#